data_AF-A0A0T6BFR7-F1
#
_entry.id   AF-A0A0T6BFR7-F1
#
_cell.length_a   1.000
_cell.length_b   1.000
_cell.length_c   1.000
_cell.angle_alpha   90.00
_cell.angle_beta   90.00
_cell.angle_gamma   90.00
#
_symmetry.space_group_name_H-M   'P 1'
#
loop_
_entity.id
_entity.type
_entity.pdbx_description
1 polymer ?
#
loop_
_entity_poly.entity_id
_entity_poly.type
_entity_poly.pdbx_seq_one_letter_code
_entity_poly.pdbx_strand_id
1 'polypeptide(L)'
;MMAVNTILLDFSVDPNCVKNDNQLSVISTNVENVLRDYLTNMKLQNNMMLDDSLFKLYTGDLGVICTVRVFNNGLVTINIEYYKGDKQEPLIDYEKIARNHRRRKLH
;
A
#
# COMPACT_ATOMS: atom_id res chain seq x y z
N MET A 1 23.63 10.34 -4.95
CA MET A 1 23.04 9.58 -6.07
C MET A 1 21.54 9.50 -5.87
N MET A 2 20.75 10.03 -6.81
CA MET A 2 19.29 9.97 -6.73
C MET A 2 18.82 8.59 -7.17
N ALA A 3 17.83 8.02 -6.46
CA ALA A 3 17.31 6.69 -6.74
C ALA A 3 15.78 6.67 -6.68
N VAL A 4 15.18 5.85 -7.54
CA VAL A 4 13.78 5.44 -7.38
C VAL A 4 13.78 4.24 -6.46
N ASN A 5 13.06 4.35 -5.36
CA ASN A 5 12.86 3.25 -4.44
C ASN A 5 11.52 2.59 -4.74
N THR A 6 11.52 1.26 -4.71
CA THR A 6 10.32 0.44 -4.91
C THR A 6 10.08 -0.42 -3.69
N ILE A 7 8.82 -0.49 -3.25
CA ILE A 7 8.36 -1.37 -2.17
C ILE A 7 7.24 -2.22 -2.73
N LEU A 8 7.43 -3.54 -2.68
CA LEU A 8 6.45 -4.54 -3.08
C LEU A 8 5.94 -5.27 -1.84
N LEU A 9 4.63 -5.29 -1.64
CA LEU A 9 3.99 -5.96 -0.53
C LEU A 9 2.86 -6.84 -1.05
N ASP A 10 2.95 -8.13 -0.74
CA ASP A 10 1.91 -9.10 -1.06
C ASP A 10 1.39 -9.74 0.22
N PHE A 11 0.07 -9.85 0.33
CA PHE A 11 -0.56 -10.60 1.41
C PHE A 11 -1.87 -11.22 0.94
N SER A 12 -2.38 -12.15 1.73
CA SER A 12 -3.63 -12.86 1.45
C SER A 12 -4.70 -12.48 2.46
N VAL A 13 -5.93 -12.35 1.98
CA VAL A 13 -7.15 -12.28 2.78
C VAL A 13 -8.00 -13.52 2.50
N ASP A 14 -8.98 -13.79 3.36
CA ASP A 14 -9.97 -14.85 3.09
C ASP A 14 -10.66 -14.56 1.74
N PRO A 15 -10.66 -15.51 0.77
CA PRO A 15 -11.34 -15.34 -0.51
C PRO A 15 -12.84 -15.01 -0.38
N ASN A 16 -13.47 -15.36 0.74
CA ASN A 16 -14.86 -15.01 1.03
C ASN A 16 -15.06 -13.50 1.33
N CYS A 17 -13.98 -12.77 1.60
CA CYS A 17 -13.96 -11.32 1.81
C CYS A 17 -13.69 -10.52 0.53
N VAL A 18 -13.74 -11.15 -0.64
CA VAL A 18 -13.50 -10.50 -1.95
C VAL A 18 -14.45 -11.02 -3.04
N LYS A 19 -15.61 -11.56 -2.65
CA LYS A 19 -16.59 -12.17 -3.59
C LYS A 19 -17.48 -11.16 -4.30
N ASN A 20 -17.56 -9.94 -3.82
CA ASN A 20 -18.36 -8.88 -4.42
C ASN A 20 -17.73 -7.50 -4.21
N ASP A 21 -18.26 -6.51 -4.94
CA ASP A 21 -17.76 -5.15 -4.98
C ASP A 21 -17.74 -4.46 -3.62
N ASN A 22 -18.73 -4.71 -2.76
CA ASN A 22 -18.76 -4.13 -1.42
C ASN A 22 -17.58 -4.64 -0.58
N GLN A 23 -17.31 -5.94 -0.63
CA GLN A 23 -16.20 -6.52 0.13
C GLN A 23 -14.84 -6.07 -0.43
N LEU A 24 -14.68 -6.02 -1.75
CA LEU A 24 -13.49 -5.45 -2.40
C LEU A 24 -13.27 -3.99 -1.98
N SER A 25 -14.35 -3.20 -1.93
CA SER A 25 -14.31 -1.81 -1.48
C SER A 25 -13.86 -1.69 -0.03
N VAL A 26 -14.37 -2.54 0.87
CA VAL A 26 -13.94 -2.58 2.28
C VAL A 26 -12.45 -2.88 2.40
N ILE A 27 -11.96 -3.94 1.74
CA ILE A 27 -10.53 -4.30 1.78
C ILE A 27 -9.67 -3.16 1.24
N SER A 28 -10.03 -2.61 0.08
CA SER A 28 -9.26 -1.52 -0.54
C SER A 28 -9.27 -0.24 0.31
N THR A 29 -10.37 0.05 1.02
CA THR A 29 -10.47 1.21 1.92
C THR A 29 -9.63 1.02 3.17
N ASN A 30 -9.59 -0.19 3.73
CA ASN A 30 -8.73 -0.50 4.87
C ASN A 30 -7.25 -0.36 4.50
N VAL A 31 -6.86 -0.87 3.32
CA VAL A 31 -5.51 -0.69 2.78
C VAL A 31 -5.21 0.80 2.59
N GLU A 32 -6.13 1.55 1.97
CA GLU A 32 -5.97 2.99 1.76
C GLU A 32 -5.74 3.74 3.08
N ASN A 33 -6.52 3.45 4.12
CA ASN A 33 -6.39 4.08 5.43
C ASN A 33 -5.02 3.83 6.06
N VAL A 34 -4.51 2.60 5.97
CA VAL A 34 -3.16 2.28 6.47
C VAL A 34 -2.10 2.99 5.66
N LEU A 35 -2.22 3.04 4.33
CA LEU A 35 -1.25 3.72 3.47
C LEU A 35 -1.16 5.22 3.75
N ARG A 36 -2.26 5.87 4.16
CA ARG A 36 -2.29 7.29 4.52
C ARG A 36 -1.43 7.64 5.73
N ASP A 37 -1.13 6.68 6.61
CA ASP A 37 -0.22 6.89 7.73
C ASP A 37 1.25 6.99 7.28
N TYR A 38 1.57 6.51 6.07
CA TYR A 38 2.93 6.48 5.52
C TYR A 38 3.10 7.42 4.32
N LEU A 39 2.07 7.59 3.49
CA LEU A 39 2.10 8.36 2.25
C LEU A 39 1.42 9.73 2.43
N THR A 40 2.23 10.80 2.48
CA THR A 40 1.72 12.17 2.61
C THR A 40 1.03 12.66 1.33
N ASN A 41 -0.05 13.42 1.49
CA ASN A 41 -0.87 13.99 0.40
C ASN A 41 -1.37 12.95 -0.61
N MET A 42 -1.68 11.74 -0.15
CA MET A 42 -2.14 10.65 -1.03
C MET A 42 -3.48 10.99 -1.71
N LYS A 43 -3.50 10.94 -3.04
CA LYS A 43 -4.65 11.22 -3.91
C LYS A 43 -4.96 10.03 -4.81
N LEU A 44 -6.21 9.61 -4.85
CA LEU A 44 -6.70 8.60 -5.80
C LEU A 44 -6.74 9.21 -7.21
N GLN A 45 -6.06 8.57 -8.16
CA GLN A 45 -6.03 8.98 -9.57
C GLN A 45 -6.93 8.10 -10.44
N ASN A 46 -6.96 6.80 -10.14
CA ASN A 46 -7.79 5.85 -10.89
C ASN A 46 -8.32 4.76 -9.96
N ASN A 47 -9.54 4.31 -10.25
CA ASN A 47 -10.22 3.22 -9.58
C ASN A 47 -11.03 2.46 -10.62
N MET A 48 -10.61 1.24 -10.93
CA MET A 48 -11.23 0.44 -11.98
C MET A 48 -11.15 -1.05 -11.68
N MET A 49 -12.07 -1.81 -12.26
CA MET A 49 -11.96 -3.26 -12.32
C MET A 49 -11.05 -3.66 -13.49
N LEU A 50 -10.13 -4.59 -13.23
CA LEU A 50 -9.25 -5.24 -14.20
C LEU A 50 -9.45 -6.74 -14.08
N ASP A 51 -10.01 -7.37 -15.11
CA ASP A 51 -10.35 -8.80 -15.14
C ASP A 51 -10.91 -9.28 -13.77
N ASP A 52 -10.09 -9.98 -13.01
CA ASP A 52 -10.39 -10.60 -11.72
C ASP A 52 -9.95 -9.77 -10.49
N SER A 53 -9.74 -8.45 -10.65
CA SER A 53 -9.18 -7.61 -9.59
C SER A 53 -9.72 -6.18 -9.58
N LEU A 54 -9.87 -5.63 -8.38
CA LEU A 54 -9.98 -4.19 -8.18
C LEU A 54 -8.57 -3.58 -8.29
N PHE A 55 -8.41 -2.54 -9.09
CA PHE A 55 -7.18 -1.77 -9.22
C PHE A 55 -7.41 -0.32 -8.78
N LYS A 56 -6.52 0.17 -7.92
CA LYS A 56 -6.44 1.58 -7.55
C LYS A 56 -5.04 2.11 -7.76
N LEU A 57 -4.97 3.30 -8.35
CA LEU A 57 -3.74 4.08 -8.51
C LEU A 57 -3.83 5.32 -7.64
N TYR A 58 -2.82 5.52 -6.81
CA TYR A 58 -2.65 6.69 -5.97
C TYR A 58 -1.36 7.42 -6.33
N THR A 59 -1.38 8.74 -6.19
CA THR A 59 -0.18 9.59 -6.18
C THR A 59 0.00 10.23 -4.82
N GLY A 60 1.20 10.70 -4.51
CA GLY A 60 1.49 11.45 -3.29
C GLY A 60 2.66 12.42 -3.46
N ASP A 61 3.12 12.98 -2.35
CA ASP A 61 4.34 13.78 -2.34
C ASP A 61 5.56 12.96 -2.81
N LEU A 62 6.67 13.63 -3.13
CA LEU A 62 7.93 12.98 -3.53
C LEU A 62 7.82 12.09 -4.79
N GLY A 63 6.83 12.37 -5.63
CA GLY A 63 6.59 11.57 -6.83
C GLY A 63 6.14 10.14 -6.52
N VAL A 64 5.51 9.92 -5.35
CA VAL A 64 4.95 8.61 -5.01
C VAL A 64 3.93 8.18 -6.06
N ILE A 65 4.11 6.96 -6.57
CA ILE A 65 3.14 6.19 -7.33
C ILE A 65 2.84 4.93 -6.52
N CYS A 66 1.60 4.78 -6.06
CA CYS A 66 1.17 3.62 -5.30
C CYS A 66 0.05 2.90 -6.04
N THR A 67 0.23 1.63 -6.38
CA THR A 67 -0.82 0.78 -6.94
C THR A 67 -1.27 -0.25 -5.93
N VAL A 68 -2.58 -0.43 -5.81
CA VAL A 68 -3.20 -1.46 -4.97
C VAL A 68 -4.04 -2.33 -5.88
N ARG A 69 -3.81 -3.65 -5.85
CA ARG A 69 -4.68 -4.64 -6.49
C ARG A 69 -5.25 -5.58 -5.46
N VAL A 70 -6.56 -5.81 -5.54
CA VAL A 70 -7.27 -6.81 -4.74
C VAL A 70 -7.88 -7.81 -5.71
N PHE A 71 -7.33 -9.02 -5.75
CA PHE A 71 -7.79 -10.10 -6.60
C PHE A 71 -8.96 -10.85 -5.95
N ASN A 72 -9.89 -11.34 -6.76
CA ASN A 72 -11.07 -12.11 -6.31
C ASN A 72 -10.72 -13.47 -5.67
N ASN A 73 -9.46 -13.90 -5.75
CA ASN A 73 -8.92 -15.08 -5.09
C ASN A 73 -8.35 -14.79 -3.70
N GLY A 74 -8.40 -13.54 -3.24
CA GLY A 74 -7.91 -13.11 -1.92
C GLY A 74 -6.47 -12.60 -1.91
N LEU A 75 -5.75 -12.58 -3.03
CA LEU A 75 -4.45 -11.93 -3.11
C LEU A 75 -4.61 -10.40 -3.10
N VAL A 76 -3.79 -9.72 -2.30
CA VAL A 76 -3.65 -8.26 -2.32
C VAL A 76 -2.21 -7.91 -2.59
N THR A 77 -1.97 -7.07 -3.59
CA THR A 77 -0.63 -6.60 -3.96
C THR A 77 -0.58 -5.08 -3.86
N ILE A 78 0.47 -4.56 -3.25
CA ILE A 78 0.74 -3.12 -3.17
C ILE A 78 2.13 -2.87 -3.74
N ASN A 79 2.22 -2.00 -4.74
CA ASN A 79 3.50 -1.49 -5.24
C ASN A 79 3.59 0.00 -4.94
N ILE A 80 4.68 0.44 -4.32
CA ILE A 80 4.96 1.84 -4.02
C ILE A 80 6.30 2.20 -4.64
N GLU A 81 6.28 3.12 -5.58
CA GLU A 81 7.46 3.71 -6.21
C GLU A 81 7.57 5.17 -5.78
N TYR A 82 8.75 5.62 -5.41
CA TYR A 82 8.95 7.01 -5.02
C TYR A 82 10.39 7.48 -5.26
N TYR A 83 10.52 8.79 -5.41
CA TYR A 83 11.82 9.41 -5.54
C TYR A 83 12.47 9.61 -4.17
N LYS A 84 13.66 9.03 -3.96
CA LYS A 84 14.43 9.24 -2.73
C LYS A 84 15.66 10.09 -3.02
N GLY A 85 15.69 11.28 -2.42
CA GLY A 85 16.90 12.12 -2.39
C GLY A 85 17.97 11.58 -1.42
N ASP A 86 19.24 11.95 -1.64
CA ASP A 86 20.39 11.46 -0.86
C ASP A 86 20.27 11.61 0.66
N LYS A 87 19.63 12.70 1.11
CA LYS A 87 19.46 13.03 2.53
C LYS A 87 18.05 12.77 3.05
N GLN A 88 17.21 12.14 2.23
CA GLN A 88 15.83 11.89 2.59
C GLN A 88 15.71 10.52 3.26
N GLU A 89 15.09 10.48 4.43
CA GLU A 89 14.76 9.21 5.08
C GLU A 89 13.84 8.38 4.16
N PRO A 90 14.01 7.04 4.13
CA PRO A 90 13.10 6.18 3.38
C PRO A 90 11.68 6.31 3.94
N LEU A 91 10.68 6.30 3.05
CA LEU A 91 9.26 6.35 3.42
C LEU A 91 8.86 5.25 4.41
N ILE A 92 9.48 4.08 4.27
CA ILE A 92 9.33 2.95 5.17
C ILE A 92 10.71 2.58 5.71
N ASP A 93 10.92 2.85 6.99
CA ASP A 93 12.09 2.39 7.74
C ASP A 93 11.74 1.09 8.49
N TYR A 94 12.20 -0.03 7.94
CA TYR A 94 11.97 -1.36 8.49
C TYR A 94 12.57 -1.54 9.89
N GLU A 95 13.70 -0.90 10.19
CA GLU A 95 14.28 -0.99 11.53
C GLU A 95 13.42 -0.28 12.56
N LYS A 96 12.90 0.90 12.20
CA LYS A 96 11.98 1.65 13.05
C LYS A 96 10.68 0.88 13.28
N ILE A 97 10.12 0.25 12.26
CA ILE A 97 8.93 -0.60 12.38
C ILE A 97 9.21 -1.80 13.29
N ALA A 98 10.31 -2.53 13.07
CA ALA A 98 10.68 -3.68 13.89
C ALA A 98 10.91 -3.29 15.36
N ARG A 99 11.55 -2.14 15.61
CA ARG A 99 11.78 -1.60 16.95
C ARG A 99 10.48 -1.27 17.66
N ASN A 100 9.54 -0.63 16.96
CA ASN A 100 8.22 -0.31 17.50
C ASN A 100 7.41 -1.59 17.81
N HIS A 101 7.50 -2.60 16.95
CA HIS A 101 6.81 -3.87 17.17
C HIS A 101 7.37 -4.65 18.38
N ARG A 102 8.68 -4.60 18.63
CA ARG A 102 9.30 -5.19 19.83
C ARG A 102 8.89 -4.47 21.11
N ARG A 103 8.83 -3.12 21.08
CA ARG A 103 8.37 -2.31 22.22
C ARG A 103 6.92 -2.62 22.61
N ARG A 104 6.04 -2.83 21.63
CA ARG A 104 4.63 -3.20 21.86
C ARG A 104 4.42 -4.61 22.40
N LYS A 105 5.42 -5.50 22.39
CA LYS A 105 5.34 -6.85 23.00
C LYS A 105 5.82 -6.88 24.46
N LEU A 106 6.40 -5.77 24.95
CA LEU A 106 6.93 -5.63 26.31
C LEU A 106 5.96 -4.87 27.24
N HIS A 107 4.78 -4.52 26.72
CA HIS A 107 3.63 -3.96 27.43
C HIS A 107 2.40 -4.79 27.07
#